data_AF-A0A7K2YMX2-F1
#
_entry.id   AF-A0A7K2YMX2-F1
#
_cell.length_a   1.000
_cell.length_b   1.000
_cell.length_c   1.000
_cell.angle_alpha   90.00
_cell.angle_beta   90.00
_cell.angle_gamma   90.00
#
_symmetry.space_group_name_H-M   'P 1'
#
loop_
_entity.id
_entity.type
_entity.pdbx_description
1 polymer ?
#
loop_
_entity_poly.entity_id
_entity_poly.type
_entity_poly.pdbx_seq_one_letter_code
_entity_poly.pdbx_strand_id
1 'polypeptide(L)'
;MKDTALHPVAADYRVEVARVVADLPPSEAEEILDDVELNLSEVVAELDGAVTSDLLRARLGTPQEYAAELRAAAGYPPLRAGGSLGGARFGAAELVLAGL
;
A
#
# COMPACT_ATOMS: atom_id res chain seq x y z
N MET A 1 21.90 -10.30 10.82
CA MET A 1 20.92 -9.45 10.12
C MET A 1 20.04 -10.40 9.32
N LYS A 2 18.74 -10.45 9.58
CA LYS A 2 17.85 -11.21 8.71
C LYS A 2 17.70 -10.33 7.47
N ASP A 3 18.33 -10.73 6.36
CA ASP A 3 18.01 -10.22 5.04
C ASP A 3 16.57 -10.68 4.73
N THR A 4 15.58 -10.04 5.34
CA THR A 4 14.17 -10.33 5.07
C THR A 4 13.78 -9.44 3.91
N ALA A 5 14.27 -9.80 2.73
CA ALA A 5 13.70 -9.30 1.50
C ALA A 5 12.20 -9.62 1.51
N LEU A 6 11.37 -8.62 1.18
CA LEU A 6 9.93 -8.79 1.07
C LEU A 6 9.60 -9.95 0.12
N HIS A 7 8.54 -10.70 0.41
CA HIS A 7 8.08 -11.78 -0.48
C HIS A 7 7.90 -11.22 -1.91
N PRO A 8 8.30 -11.92 -2.99
CA PRO A 8 8.32 -11.35 -4.35
C PRO A 8 6.98 -10.73 -4.79
N VAL A 9 5.87 -11.40 -4.49
CA VAL A 9 4.52 -10.90 -4.81
C VAL A 9 4.20 -9.60 -4.06
N ALA A 10 4.65 -9.46 -2.82
CA ALA A 10 4.47 -8.23 -2.05
C ALA A 10 5.45 -7.13 -2.52
N ALA A 11 6.66 -7.49 -2.95
CA ALA A 11 7.58 -6.55 -3.61
C ALA A 11 6.97 -5.98 -4.89
N ASP A 12 6.34 -6.80 -5.73
CA ASP A 12 5.63 -6.34 -6.93
C ASP A 12 4.47 -5.40 -6.57
N TYR A 13 3.71 -5.72 -5.52
CA TYR A 13 2.66 -4.84 -5.01
C TYR A 13 3.22 -3.48 -4.56
N ARG A 14 4.32 -3.47 -3.80
CA ARG A 14 5.01 -2.25 -3.35
C ARG A 14 5.52 -1.42 -4.53
N VAL A 15 6.04 -2.04 -5.59
CA VAL A 15 6.48 -1.33 -6.80
C VAL A 15 5.33 -0.56 -7.44
N GLU A 16 4.13 -1.15 -7.50
CA GLU A 16 2.96 -0.45 -8.04
C GLU A 16 2.49 0.68 -7.12
N VAL A 17 2.54 0.51 -5.81
CA VAL A 17 2.27 1.60 -4.84
C VAL A 17 3.28 2.75 -5.04
N ALA A 18 4.57 2.43 -5.15
CA ALA A 18 5.64 3.41 -5.36
C ALA A 18 5.41 4.28 -6.60
N ARG A 19 4.87 3.72 -7.68
CA ARG A 19 4.52 4.49 -8.89
C ARG A 19 3.42 5.51 -8.65
N VAL A 20 2.46 5.21 -7.79
CA VAL A 20 1.30 6.09 -7.51
C VAL A 20 1.66 7.24 -6.56
N VAL A 21 2.69 7.07 -5.74
CA VAL A 21 3.19 8.10 -4.81
C VAL A 21 4.41 8.87 -5.34
N ALA A 22 4.90 8.53 -6.54
CA ALA A 22 6.13 9.11 -7.11
C ALA A 22 6.06 10.62 -7.42
N ASP A 23 4.86 11.22 -7.46
CA ASP A 23 4.67 12.67 -7.60
C ASP A 23 4.73 13.44 -6.28
N LEU A 24 4.77 12.75 -5.14
CA LEU A 24 4.92 13.37 -3.82
C LEU A 24 6.36 13.86 -3.59
N PRO A 25 6.59 14.74 -2.60
CA PRO A 25 7.95 15.07 -2.17
C PRO A 25 8.73 13.80 -1.82
N PRO A 26 10.02 13.67 -2.20
CA PRO A 26 10.77 12.42 -2.03
C PRO A 26 10.79 11.89 -0.59
N SER A 27 10.94 12.77 0.40
CA SER A 27 10.93 12.38 1.81
C SER A 27 9.60 11.78 2.26
N GLU A 28 8.49 12.31 1.73
CA GLU A 28 7.14 11.87 2.06
C GLU A 28 6.83 10.53 1.37
N ALA A 29 7.25 10.37 0.12
CA ALA A 29 7.13 9.11 -0.60
C ALA A 29 7.96 8.00 0.06
N GLU A 30 9.16 8.31 0.57
CA GLU A 30 10.02 7.37 1.30
C GLU A 30 9.34 6.89 2.59
N GLU A 31 8.86 7.82 3.42
CA GLU A 31 8.14 7.51 4.67
C GLU A 31 6.92 6.62 4.42
N ILE A 32 6.08 6.97 3.45
CA ILE A 32 4.91 6.15 3.08
C ILE A 32 5.34 4.75 2.62
N LEU A 33 6.42 4.63 1.86
CA LEU A 33 6.87 3.34 1.33
C LEU A 33 7.54 2.45 2.37
N ASP A 34 8.11 3.02 3.43
CA ASP A 34 8.62 2.30 4.59
C ASP A 34 7.45 1.70 5.39
N ASP A 35 6.39 2.49 5.64
CA ASP A 35 5.17 2.00 6.30
C ASP A 35 4.46 0.90 5.47
N VAL A 36 4.43 1.06 4.14
CA VAL A 36 3.91 0.04 3.22
C VAL A 36 4.70 -1.26 3.31
N GLU A 37 6.03 -1.18 3.38
CA GLU A 37 6.87 -2.37 3.47
C GLU A 37 6.62 -3.12 4.78
N LEU A 38 6.49 -2.39 5.90
CA LEU A 38 6.14 -2.95 7.20
C LEU A 38 4.80 -3.70 7.12
N ASN A 39 3.73 -3.04 6.67
CA ASN A 39 2.40 -3.65 6.57
C ASN A 39 2.38 -4.86 5.63
N LEU A 40 3.06 -4.79 4.48
CA LEU A 40 3.14 -5.92 3.57
C LEU A 40 3.87 -7.12 4.20
N SER A 41 4.89 -6.88 5.03
CA SER A 41 5.59 -7.94 5.73
C SER A 41 4.69 -8.65 6.75
N GLU A 42 3.82 -7.91 7.44
CA GLU A 42 2.85 -8.45 8.39
C GLU A 42 1.77 -9.27 7.67
N VAL A 43 1.18 -8.73 6.61
CA VAL A 43 0.18 -9.45 5.78
C VAL A 43 0.78 -10.73 5.19
N VAL A 44 2.03 -10.70 4.72
CA VAL A 44 2.73 -11.89 4.22
C VAL A 44 2.87 -12.95 5.30
N ALA A 45 3.19 -12.55 6.53
CA ALA A 45 3.32 -13.46 7.66
C ALA A 45 1.97 -14.10 8.03
N GLU A 46 0.86 -13.35 7.94
CA GLU A 46 -0.50 -13.85 8.19
C GLU A 46 -0.98 -14.89 7.15
N LEU A 47 -0.46 -14.83 5.92
CA LEU A 47 -0.85 -15.72 4.83
C LEU A 47 -0.15 -17.09 4.86
N ASP A 48 0.69 -17.36 5.87
CA ASP A 48 1.37 -18.65 6.11
C ASP A 48 2.04 -19.26 4.85
N GLY A 49 2.60 -18.40 3.99
CA GLY A 49 3.30 -18.80 2.77
C GLY A 49 2.42 -19.05 1.53
N ALA A 50 1.10 -18.91 1.64
CA ALA A 50 0.17 -18.98 0.50
C ALA A 50 0.05 -17.64 -0.25
N VAL A 51 1.08 -16.79 -0.24
CA VAL A 51 1.01 -15.41 -0.75
C VAL A 51 0.81 -15.38 -2.26
N THR A 52 -0.32 -14.84 -2.70
CA THR A 52 -0.65 -14.61 -4.11
C THR A 52 -1.13 -13.17 -4.34
N SER A 53 -1.05 -12.68 -5.58
CA SER A 53 -1.53 -11.33 -5.90
C SER A 53 -3.01 -11.18 -5.57
N ASP A 54 -3.83 -12.21 -5.83
CA ASP A 54 -5.26 -12.18 -5.56
C ASP A 54 -5.56 -12.12 -4.06
N LEU A 55 -4.80 -12.83 -3.22
CA LEU A 55 -4.97 -12.76 -1.76
C LEU A 55 -4.54 -11.40 -1.19
N LEU A 56 -3.41 -10.83 -1.66
CA LEU A 56 -3.04 -9.47 -1.27
C LEU A 56 -4.12 -8.47 -1.71
N ARG A 57 -4.65 -8.60 -2.94
CA ARG A 57 -5.71 -7.73 -3.44
C ARG A 57 -7.02 -7.90 -2.68
N ALA A 58 -7.36 -9.11 -2.26
CA ALA A 58 -8.54 -9.36 -1.44
C ALA A 58 -8.42 -8.72 -0.04
N ARG A 59 -7.21 -8.63 0.51
CA ARG A 59 -6.95 -8.08 1.85
C ARG A 59 -6.75 -6.56 1.86
N LEU A 60 -6.07 -6.01 0.85
CA LEU A 60 -5.58 -4.63 0.79
C LEU A 60 -6.21 -3.79 -0.34
N GLY A 61 -7.02 -4.41 -1.21
CA GLY A 61 -7.46 -3.78 -2.45
C GLY A 61 -6.38 -3.80 -3.54
N THR A 62 -6.62 -3.11 -4.65
CA THR A 62 -5.57 -2.91 -5.66
C THR A 62 -4.47 -1.98 -5.14
N PRO A 63 -3.21 -2.08 -5.64
CA PRO A 63 -2.15 -1.15 -5.26
C PRO A 63 -2.53 0.33 -5.41
N GLN A 64 -3.33 0.66 -6.43
CA GLN A 64 -3.81 2.01 -6.70
C GLN A 64 -4.84 2.49 -5.68
N GLU A 65 -5.78 1.63 -5.27
CA GLU A 65 -6.74 1.93 -4.22
C GLU A 65 -6.01 2.14 -2.89
N TYR A 66 -5.12 1.22 -2.52
CA TYR A 66 -4.33 1.33 -1.31
C TYR A 66 -3.45 2.59 -1.29
N ALA A 67 -2.76 2.90 -2.40
CA ALA A 67 -1.98 4.13 -2.51
C ALA A 67 -2.84 5.40 -2.43
N ALA A 68 -4.07 5.38 -2.95
CA ALA A 68 -4.99 6.51 -2.81
C ALA A 68 -5.42 6.73 -1.35
N GLU A 69 -5.61 5.66 -0.58
CA GLU A 69 -5.89 5.72 0.86
C GLU A 69 -4.70 6.31 1.62
N LEU A 70 -3.48 5.83 1.34
CA LEU A 70 -2.25 6.36 1.96
C LEU A 70 -2.06 7.85 1.68
N ARG A 71 -2.28 8.28 0.44
CA ARG A 71 -2.25 9.71 0.08
C ARG A 71 -3.26 10.50 0.88
N ALA A 72 -4.50 10.02 0.98
CA ALA A 72 -5.55 10.71 1.72
C ALA A 72 -5.21 10.82 3.21
N ALA A 73 -4.65 9.77 3.81
CA ALA A 73 -4.19 9.77 5.20
C ALA A 73 -3.05 10.77 5.44
N ALA A 74 -2.12 10.89 4.49
CA ALA A 74 -1.04 11.88 4.49
C ALA A 74 -1.48 13.29 4.03
N GLY A 75 -2.79 13.51 3.77
CA GLY A 75 -3.32 14.82 3.38
C GLY A 75 -3.11 15.22 1.92
N TYR A 76 -2.66 14.29 1.06
CA TYR A 76 -2.51 14.50 -0.38
C TYR A 76 -3.80 14.15 -1.14
N PRO A 77 -4.12 14.87 -2.22
CA PRO A 77 -5.23 14.50 -3.08
C PRO A 77 -4.93 13.17 -3.81
N PRO A 78 -5.97 12.45 -4.27
CA PRO A 78 -5.78 11.31 -5.16
C PRO A 78 -4.91 11.69 -6.36
N LEU A 79 -4.06 10.76 -6.80
CA LEU A 79 -3.31 10.94 -8.04
C LEU A 79 -4.33 11.21 -9.15
N ARG A 80 -4.15 12.31 -9.89
CA ARG A 80 -5.05 12.66 -10.99
C ARG A 80 -4.89 11.63 -12.09
N ALA A 81 -5.72 10.59 -12.06
CA ALA A 81 -5.89 9.72 -13.20
C ALA A 81 -6.31 10.61 -14.38
N GLY A 82 -5.54 10.61 -15.46
CA GLY A 82 -5.95 11.25 -16.70
C GLY A 82 -7.24 10.57 -17.19
N GLY A 83 -8.39 11.09 -16.75
CA GLY A 83 -9.75 10.72 -17.12
C GLY A 83 -10.07 9.22 -17.15
N SER A 84 -10.62 8.67 -16.07
CA SER A 84 -11.81 7.81 -16.17
C SER A 84 -12.53 7.65 -14.82
N LEU A 85 -13.85 7.62 -14.90
CA LEU A 85 -14.83 7.56 -13.82
C LEU A 85 -14.98 6.13 -13.30
N GLY A 86 -15.11 5.96 -11.99
CA GLY A 86 -15.97 4.91 -11.44
C GLY A 86 -15.43 4.15 -10.25
N GLY A 87 -16.13 4.30 -9.11
CA GLY A 87 -16.29 3.22 -8.14
C GLY A 87 -15.67 3.47 -6.78
N ALA A 88 -16.25 4.38 -6.00
CA ALA A 88 -16.05 4.42 -4.56
C ALA A 88 -16.43 3.06 -3.94
N ARG A 89 -15.47 2.41 -3.28
CA ARG A 89 -15.70 1.41 -2.24
C ARG A 89 -14.75 1.77 -1.10
N PHE A 90 -15.28 2.48 -0.10
CA PHE A 90 -14.58 2.73 1.15
C PHE A 90 -14.56 1.43 1.94
N GLY A 91 -13.38 0.93 2.31
CA GLY A 91 -13.22 -0.38 2.94
C GLY A 91 -11.93 -0.54 3.73
N ALA A 92 -11.86 0.17 4.87
CA ALA A 92 -11.14 -0.21 6.09
C ALA A 92 -9.65 -0.60 6.00
N ALA A 93 -8.78 0.41 5.89
CA ALA A 93 -7.54 0.39 6.66
C ALA A 93 -7.84 0.99 8.04
N GLU A 94 -8.02 0.12 9.03
CA GLU A 94 -7.86 0.50 10.43
C GLU A 94 -6.43 1.02 10.60
N LEU A 95 -6.26 2.33 10.46
CA LEU A 95 -5.17 3.07 11.07
C LEU A 95 -5.35 2.94 12.59
N VAL A 96 -4.85 1.85 13.17
CA VAL A 96 -4.52 1.83 14.60
C VAL A 96 -3.29 2.71 14.75
N LEU A 97 -3.54 4.02 14.74
CA LEU A 97 -2.74 5.00 15.45
C LEU A 97 -2.74 4.56 16.92
N ALA A 98 -1.72 3.81 17.32
CA ALA A 98 -1.42 3.58 18.73
C ALA A 98 -1.07 4.94 19.36
N GLY A 99 -2.06 5.60 19.93
CA GLY A 99 -1.92 6.93 20.51
C GLY A 99 -3.15 7.37 21.30
N LEU A 100 -3.50 6.63 22.35
CA LEU A 100 -4.18 7.12 23.56
C LEU A 100 -3.69 6.37 24.79
#